data_AF-A0A970FYM0-F1
#
_entry.id   AF-A0A970FYM0-F1
#
_cell.length_a   1.000
_cell.length_b   1.000
_cell.length_c   1.000
_cell.angle_alpha   90.00
_cell.angle_beta   90.00
_cell.angle_gamma   90.00
#
_symmetry.space_group_name_H-M   'P 1'
#
loop_
_entity.id
_entity.type
_entity.pdbx_description
1 polymer ?
#
loop_
_entity_poly.entity_id
_entity_poly.type
_entity_poly.pdbx_seq_one_letter_code
_entity_poly.pdbx_strand_id
1 'polypeptide(L)'
;MKCPPLKIAHLTASRPIIQGGMAVRISTARLAAAVANEGGIGVIAGTGMTIGELQCEIRQAKKMSNGIIGVNVLFAVSQFADLVKAALAEKINLILSGAGFSR
;
A
#
# COMPACT_ATOMS: atom_id res chain seq x y z
N MET A 1 -1.81 -26.61 0.15
CA MET A 1 -2.83 -26.14 1.12
C MET A 1 -3.74 -25.15 0.41
N LYS A 2 -5.07 -25.24 0.59
CA LYS A 2 -6.03 -24.29 0.00
C LYS A 2 -6.42 -23.29 1.10
N CYS A 3 -5.75 -22.14 1.14
CA CYS A 3 -6.07 -21.11 2.13
C CYS A 3 -7.33 -20.34 1.69
N PRO A 4 -8.21 -19.94 2.63
CA PRO A 4 -9.38 -19.12 2.30
C PRO A 4 -8.94 -17.74 1.77
N PRO A 5 -9.76 -17.09 0.91
CA PRO A 5 -9.46 -15.73 0.46
C PRO A 5 -9.50 -14.75 1.64
N LEU A 6 -8.65 -13.74 1.61
CA LEU A 6 -8.62 -12.68 2.61
C LEU A 6 -9.67 -11.62 2.26
N LYS A 7 -10.63 -11.40 3.16
CA LYS A 7 -11.65 -10.37 3.03
C LYS A 7 -11.41 -9.24 4.04
N ILE A 8 -11.36 -8.01 3.55
CA ILE A 8 -11.23 -6.79 4.37
C ILE A 8 -12.31 -5.82 3.90
N ALA A 9 -13.38 -5.66 4.69
CA ALA A 9 -14.58 -4.93 4.29
C ALA A 9 -15.10 -5.41 2.91
N HIS A 10 -15.08 -4.54 1.90
CA HIS A 10 -15.52 -4.83 0.54
C HIS A 10 -14.41 -5.39 -0.37
N LEU A 11 -13.16 -5.46 0.10
CA LEU A 11 -12.01 -5.97 -0.65
C LEU A 11 -11.86 -7.48 -0.44
N THR A 12 -11.52 -8.20 -1.51
CA THR A 12 -11.24 -9.65 -1.47
C THR A 12 -9.97 -9.96 -2.23
N ALA A 13 -8.93 -10.42 -1.53
CA ALA A 13 -7.72 -10.97 -2.13
C ALA A 13 -7.83 -12.50 -2.26
N SER A 14 -7.60 -13.03 -3.45
CA SER A 14 -7.72 -14.47 -3.72
C SER A 14 -6.67 -15.29 -2.99
N ARG A 15 -5.49 -14.68 -2.75
CA ARG A 15 -4.44 -15.22 -1.89
C ARG A 15 -4.40 -14.41 -0.59
N PRO A 16 -4.48 -15.05 0.59
CA PRO A 16 -4.41 -14.36 1.87
C PRO A 16 -2.97 -13.97 2.22
N ILE A 17 -2.33 -13.20 1.34
CA ILE A 17 -0.93 -12.76 1.45
C ILE A 17 -0.92 -11.24 1.24
N ILE A 18 -0.33 -10.54 2.19
CA ILE A 18 -0.03 -9.11 2.09
C ILE A 18 1.49 -8.99 2.05
N GLN A 19 2.03 -8.38 0.99
CA GLN A 19 3.44 -8.02 0.96
C GLN A 19 3.67 -6.87 1.95
N GLY A 20 4.55 -7.05 2.93
CA GLY A 20 4.83 -6.03 3.94
C GLY A 20 5.48 -4.78 3.33
N GLY A 21 5.04 -3.59 3.74
CA GLY A 21 5.63 -2.32 3.31
C GLY A 21 7.04 -2.16 3.88
N MET A 22 8.05 -2.11 3.01
CA MET A 22 9.47 -1.97 3.34
C MET A 22 9.97 -0.61 2.85
N ALA A 23 10.34 0.26 3.80
CA ALA A 23 10.92 1.57 3.53
C ALA A 23 12.29 1.46 2.80
N VAL A 24 12.93 2.60 2.52
CA VAL A 24 14.19 2.64 1.73
C VAL A 24 13.98 2.13 0.29
N ARG A 25 12.81 2.45 -0.29
CA ARG A 25 12.47 2.21 -1.71
C ARG A 25 12.50 0.74 -2.17
N ILE A 26 12.34 -0.23 -1.26
CA ILE A 26 12.13 -1.63 -1.66
C ILE A 26 10.70 -1.83 -2.17
N SER A 27 9.72 -1.35 -1.40
CA SER A 27 8.30 -1.46 -1.73
C SER A 27 7.82 -0.31 -2.61
N THR A 28 8.15 -0.38 -3.90
CA THR A 28 7.71 0.54 -4.97
C THR A 28 6.56 -0.04 -5.80
N ALA A 29 6.06 0.74 -6.74
CA ALA A 29 4.96 0.43 -7.63
C ALA A 29 5.11 -0.92 -8.34
N ARG A 30 6.32 -1.24 -8.80
CA ARG A 30 6.59 -2.49 -9.53
C ARG A 30 6.36 -3.72 -8.65
N LEU A 31 6.87 -3.71 -7.41
CA LEU A 31 6.70 -4.81 -6.49
C LEU A 31 5.25 -4.94 -6.04
N ALA A 32 4.62 -3.82 -5.66
CA ALA A 32 3.23 -3.81 -5.25
C ALA A 32 2.30 -4.31 -6.36
N ALA A 33 2.47 -3.84 -7.60
CA ALA A 33 1.70 -4.29 -8.74
C ALA A 33 1.89 -5.78 -9.05
N ALA A 34 3.12 -6.29 -8.98
CA ALA A 34 3.40 -7.70 -9.20
C ALA A 34 2.66 -8.58 -8.19
N VAL A 35 2.73 -8.24 -6.89
CA VAL A 35 2.02 -8.99 -5.83
C VAL A 35 0.51 -8.95 -6.02
N ALA A 36 -0.04 -7.77 -6.37
CA ALA A 36 -1.46 -7.61 -6.60
C ALA A 36 -1.96 -8.39 -7.83
N ASN A 37 -1.17 -8.47 -8.89
CA ASN A 37 -1.47 -9.26 -10.08
C ASN A 37 -1.49 -10.77 -9.81
N GLU A 38 -0.68 -11.24 -8.85
CA GLU A 38 -0.69 -12.62 -8.39
C GLU A 38 -1.84 -12.95 -7.42
N GLY A 39 -2.72 -11.99 -7.15
CA GLY A 39 -3.91 -12.15 -6.30
C GLY A 39 -3.67 -11.92 -4.81
N GLY A 40 -2.49 -11.45 -4.43
CA GLY A 40 -2.23 -10.93 -3.09
C GLY A 40 -2.59 -9.44 -2.96
N ILE A 41 -2.17 -8.84 -1.84
CA ILE A 41 -2.23 -7.39 -1.63
C ILE A 41 -0.82 -6.81 -1.75
N GLY A 42 -0.61 -5.96 -2.74
CA GLY A 42 0.62 -5.21 -2.92
C GLY A 42 0.65 -3.96 -2.07
N VAL A 43 1.80 -3.62 -1.49
CA VAL A 43 1.93 -2.46 -0.59
C VAL A 43 3.10 -1.59 -1.00
N ILE A 44 2.83 -0.31 -1.24
CA ILE A 44 3.85 0.73 -1.42
C ILE A 44 4.26 1.27 -0.05
N ALA A 45 5.55 1.43 0.22
CA ALA A 45 6.03 2.06 1.45
C ALA A 45 6.19 3.57 1.25
N GLY A 46 5.23 4.36 1.76
CA GLY A 46 5.25 5.82 1.67
C GLY A 46 6.18 6.50 2.66
N THR A 47 6.61 5.81 3.72
CA THR A 47 7.55 6.36 4.70
C THR A 47 8.87 6.74 4.04
N GLY A 48 9.27 8.01 4.17
CA GLY A 48 10.48 8.55 3.58
C GLY A 48 10.33 9.00 2.12
N MET A 49 9.13 8.95 1.56
CA MET A 49 8.82 9.57 0.26
C MET A 49 8.28 10.99 0.48
N THR A 50 8.49 11.85 -0.52
CA THR A 50 7.71 13.09 -0.67
C THR A 50 6.28 12.77 -1.12
N ILE A 51 5.36 13.73 -0.97
CA ILE A 51 3.97 13.60 -1.42
C ILE A 51 3.89 13.28 -2.92
N GLY A 52 4.66 14.01 -3.74
CA GLY A 52 4.67 13.81 -5.20
C GLY A 52 5.21 12.45 -5.61
N GLU A 53 6.24 11.95 -4.92
CA GLU A 53 6.75 10.60 -5.15
C GLU A 53 5.71 9.54 -4.82
N LEU A 54 5.07 9.62 -3.64
CA LEU A 54 4.03 8.67 -3.25
C LEU A 54 2.87 8.67 -4.26
N GLN A 55 2.41 9.83 -4.70
CA GLN A 55 1.38 9.93 -5.74
C GLN A 55 1.81 9.27 -7.05
N CYS A 56 3.06 9.49 -7.47
CA CYS A 56 3.62 8.89 -8.68
C CYS A 56 3.65 7.35 -8.57
N GLU A 57 4.12 6.82 -7.45
CA GLU A 57 4.18 5.38 -7.18
C GLU A 57 2.78 4.75 -7.18
N ILE A 58 1.79 5.38 -6.53
CA ILE A 58 0.41 4.89 -6.51
C ILE A 58 -0.17 4.85 -7.94
N ARG A 59 0.02 5.93 -8.72
CA ARG A 59 -0.46 5.99 -10.10
C ARG A 59 0.21 4.94 -10.98
N GLN A 60 1.51 4.73 -10.83
CA GLN A 60 2.23 3.69 -11.58
C GLN A 60 1.73 2.29 -11.20
N ALA A 61 1.57 1.98 -9.91
CA ALA A 61 1.08 0.68 -9.47
C ALA A 61 -0.32 0.38 -10.03
N LYS A 62 -1.22 1.37 -9.99
CA LYS A 62 -2.58 1.26 -10.55
C LYS A 62 -2.62 1.14 -12.08
N LYS A 63 -1.62 1.68 -12.79
CA LYS A 63 -1.49 1.45 -14.24
C LYS A 63 -1.03 0.03 -14.56
N MET A 64 -0.26 -0.58 -13.66
CA MET A 64 0.33 -1.92 -13.84
C MET A 64 -0.55 -3.05 -13.30
N SER A 65 -1.56 -2.74 -12.48
CA SER A 65 -2.39 -3.73 -11.81
C SER A 65 -3.83 -3.24 -11.60
N ASN A 66 -4.78 -4.14 -11.81
CA ASN A 66 -6.18 -4.00 -11.39
C ASN A 66 -6.46 -4.68 -10.04
N GLY A 67 -5.42 -5.18 -9.36
CA GLY A 67 -5.52 -5.83 -8.06
C GLY A 67 -5.59 -4.84 -6.90
N ILE A 68 -5.47 -5.36 -5.67
CA ILE A 68 -5.58 -4.55 -4.46
C ILE A 68 -4.20 -3.96 -4.12
N ILE A 69 -4.12 -2.63 -4.11
CA ILE A 69 -2.90 -1.88 -3.75
C ILE A 69 -3.14 -1.08 -2.48
N GLY A 70 -2.25 -1.24 -1.52
CA GLY A 70 -2.19 -0.49 -0.28
C GLY A 70 -0.98 0.42 -0.17
N VAL A 71 -1.00 1.30 0.83
CA VAL A 71 0.15 2.14 1.21
C VAL A 71 0.43 1.93 2.69
N ASN A 72 1.70 1.75 3.03
CA ASN A 72 2.20 1.76 4.40
C ASN A 72 2.85 3.10 4.73
N VAL A 73 2.45 3.71 5.84
CA VAL A 73 3.12 4.89 6.41
C VAL A 73 3.31 4.66 7.91
N LEU A 74 4.52 4.90 8.43
CA LEU A 74 4.76 4.86 9.88
C LEU A 74 4.09 6.07 10.52
N PHE A 75 3.27 5.86 11.55
CA PHE A 75 2.65 6.97 12.29
C PHE A 75 3.70 7.88 12.95
N ALA A 76 4.87 7.34 13.30
CA ALA A 76 5.94 8.07 13.96
C ALA A 76 6.61 9.17 13.10
N VAL A 77 6.36 9.26 11.78
CA VAL A 77 6.95 10.32 10.96
C VAL A 77 6.07 11.58 10.93
N SER A 78 6.70 12.75 10.92
CA SER A 78 6.00 14.04 10.95
C SER A 78 5.10 14.27 9.74
N GLN A 79 5.40 13.65 8.58
CA GLN A 79 4.60 13.77 7.36
C GLN A 79 3.44 12.76 7.27
N PHE A 80 3.17 11.97 8.31
CA PHE A 80 2.19 10.88 8.26
C PHE A 80 0.83 11.34 7.71
N ALA A 81 0.27 12.41 8.28
CA ALA A 81 -1.06 12.90 7.92
C ALA A 81 -1.13 13.33 6.44
N ASP A 82 -0.09 13.99 5.93
CA ASP A 82 -0.07 14.49 4.56
C ASP A 82 0.15 13.36 3.55
N LEU A 83 0.98 12.36 3.89
CA LEU A 83 1.14 11.15 3.07
C LEU A 83 -0.15 10.34 3.01
N VAL A 84 -0.85 10.20 4.13
CA VAL A 84 -2.16 9.54 4.19
C VAL A 84 -3.19 10.28 3.33
N LYS A 85 -3.29 11.61 3.48
CA LYS A 85 -4.19 12.44 2.65
C LYS A 85 -3.86 12.31 1.16
N ALA A 86 -2.58 12.29 0.79
CA ALA A 86 -2.14 12.10 -0.58
C ALA A 86 -2.57 10.73 -1.13
N ALA A 87 -2.39 9.66 -0.34
CA ALA A 87 -2.82 8.32 -0.73
C ALA A 87 -4.35 8.22 -0.89
N LEU A 88 -5.11 8.88 -0.01
CA LEU A 88 -6.58 8.98 -0.12
C LEU A 88 -7.01 9.75 -1.37
N ALA A 89 -6.34 10.85 -1.71
CA ALA A 89 -6.62 11.63 -2.92
C ALA A 89 -6.40 10.78 -4.20
N GLU A 90 -5.40 9.90 -4.21
CA GLU A 90 -5.17 8.93 -5.29
C GLU A 90 -6.09 7.69 -5.21
N LYS A 91 -7.06 7.67 -4.29
CA LYS A 91 -8.06 6.62 -4.09
C LYS A 91 -7.42 5.25 -3.83
N ILE A 92 -6.40 5.18 -2.97
CA ILE A 92 -5.76 3.91 -2.59
C ILE A 92 -6.79 2.94 -1.97
N ASN A 93 -6.60 1.61 -2.12
CA ASN A 93 -7.58 0.65 -1.62
C ASN A 93 -7.53 0.50 -0.09
N LEU A 94 -6.33 0.55 0.50
CA LEU A 94 -6.15 0.45 1.95
C LEU A 94 -4.90 1.19 2.43
N ILE A 95 -4.92 1.57 3.70
CA ILE A 95 -3.81 2.19 4.40
C ILE A 95 -3.37 1.27 5.54
N LEU A 96 -2.08 1.00 5.61
CA LEU A 96 -1.44 0.33 6.73
C LEU A 96 -0.70 1.40 7.55
N SER A 97 -1.15 1.62 8.79
CA SER A 97 -0.41 2.45 9.74
C SER A 97 0.63 1.58 10.43
N GLY A 98 1.91 1.93 10.25
CA GLY A 98 3.00 1.32 11.01
C GLY A 98 3.17 1.95 12.40
N ALA A 99 4.34 1.73 13.00
CA ALA A 99 4.65 2.13 14.38
C ALA A 99 4.36 3.63 14.66
N GLY A 100 3.80 3.87 15.85
CA GLY A 100 3.44 5.18 16.41
C GLY A 100 2.04 5.14 17.06
N PHE A 101 1.69 6.16 17.84
CA PHE A 101 0.42 6.23 18.56
C PHE A 101 -0.26 7.57 18.32
N SER A 102 -1.56 7.56 17.98
CA SER A 102 -2.35 8.78 17.99
C SER A 102 -2.48 9.28 19.42
N ARG A 103 -1.97 10.48 19.68
CA ARG A 103 -2.25 11.21 20.92
C ARG A 103 -3.60 11.88 20.81
#